data_AF-A0A7C1A0J4-F1
#
_entry.id   AF-A0A7C1A0J4-F1
#
_cell.length_a   1.000
_cell.length_b   1.000
_cell.length_c   1.000
_cell.angle_alpha   90.00
_cell.angle_beta   90.00
_cell.angle_gamma   90.00
#
_symmetry.space_group_name_H-M   'P 1'
#
loop_
_entity.id
_entity.type
_entity.pdbx_description
1 polymer ?
#
loop_
_entity_poly.entity_id
_entity_poly.type
_entity_poly.pdbx_seq_one_letter_code
_entity_poly.pdbx_strand_id
1 'polypeptide(L)' 'MLRIFYNKGIFIESRGKKILIDPIGLPHEKPDVVLISHAHRDHCNKRVIRGLNVPIVLSSAT' A
#
# COMPACT_ATOMS: atom_id res chain seq x y z
N MET A 1 6.12 18.91 -3.06
CA MET A 1 6.63 18.44 -1.75
C MET A 1 6.48 16.93 -1.72
N LEU A 2 7.54 16.22 -1.29
CA LEU A 2 7.52 14.77 -1.09
C LEU A 2 7.29 14.52 0.39
N ARG A 3 6.27 13.72 0.73
CA ARG A 3 6.01 13.27 2.12
C ARG A 3 6.14 11.77 2.16
N ILE A 4 6.95 11.26 3.09
CA ILE A 4 7.13 9.82 3.30
C ILE A 4 6.89 9.56 4.79
N PHE A 5 5.99 8.64 5.11
CA PHE A 5 5.66 8.32 6.49
C PHE A 5 5.10 6.91 6.61
N TYR A 6 5.10 6.39 7.83
CA TYR A 6 4.53 5.08 8.13
C TYR A 6 3.04 5.21 8.49
N ASN A 7 2.18 4.46 7.79
CA ASN A 7 0.74 4.37 8.05
C ASN A 7 0.25 2.96 7.72
N LYS A 8 0.57 2.00 8.60
CA LYS A 8 0.31 0.57 8.39
C LYS A 8 0.98 0.00 7.13
N GLY A 9 2.06 0.64 6.69
CA GLY A 9 2.79 0.46 5.44
C GLY A 9 3.55 1.75 5.14
N ILE A 10 4.35 1.79 4.08
CA ILE A 10 5.05 3.03 3.70
C ILE A 10 4.12 3.85 2.80
N PHE A 11 3.79 5.06 3.24
CA PHE A 11 2.97 6.00 2.50
C PHE A 11 3.87 7.05 1.85
N ILE A 12 3.72 7.22 0.54
CA ILE A 12 4.44 8.22 -0.24
C ILE A 12 3.42 9.17 -0.86
N GLU A 13 3.53 10.45 -0.54
CA GLU A 13 2.72 11.51 -1.14
C GLU A 13 3.60 12.44 -1.97
N SER A 14 3.27 12.59 -3.25
CA SER A 14 3.96 13.50 -4.16
C SER A 14 3.02 13.97 -5.26
N ARG A 15 3.01 15.28 -5.55
CA ARG A 15 2.19 15.89 -6.61
C ARG A 15 0.70 15.51 -6.54
N GLY A 16 0.15 15.41 -5.32
CA GLY A 16 -1.25 15.02 -5.09
C GLY A 16 -1.56 13.54 -5.32
N LYS A 17 -0.54 12.70 -5.52
CA LYS A 17 -0.68 11.24 -5.62
C LYS A 17 -0.19 10.57 -4.35
N LYS A 18 -0.92 9.53 -3.93
CA LYS A 18 -0.72 8.78 -2.70
C LYS A 18 -0.46 7.31 -3.01
N ILE A 19 0.72 6.84 -2.68
CA ILE A 19 1.15 5.46 -2.91
C ILE A 19 1.31 4.79 -1.54
N LEU A 20 0.70 3.62 -1.37
CA LEU A 20 0.88 2.79 -0.19
C LEU A 20 1.66 1.53 -0.56
N ILE A 21 2.72 1.24 0.18
CA ILE A 21 3.60 0.09 -0.06
C ILE A 21 3.48 -0.88 1.12
N ASP A 22 3.30 -2.16 0.81
CA ASP A 22 3.25 -3.30 1.74
C ASP A 22 2.35 -3.08 2.96
N PRO A 23 1.03 -2.89 2.75
CA PRO A 23 0.12 -2.61 3.84
C PRO A 23 -0.12 -3.83 4.74
N ILE A 24 0.21 -3.70 6.02
CA ILE A 24 -0.09 -4.69 7.06
C ILE A 24 -1.44 -4.45 7.76
N GLY A 25 -2.09 -3.32 7.47
CA GLY A 25 -3.35 -2.89 8.07
C GLY A 25 -4.07 -1.85 7.21
N LEU A 26 -5.31 -1.49 7.58
CA LEU A 26 -6.02 -0.41 6.89
C LEU A 26 -5.34 0.94 7.19
N PRO A 27 -4.91 1.69 6.16
CA PRO A 27 -4.33 3.01 6.35
C PRO A 27 -5.40 4.01 6.81
N HIS A 28 -4.99 5.04 7.55
CA HIS A 28 -5.89 6.14 7.92
C HIS A 28 -6.26 7.03 6.73
N GLU A 29 -5.42 7.03 5.69
CA GLU A 29 -5.62 7.80 4.47
C GLU A 29 -5.83 6.85 3.29
N LYS A 30 -6.78 7.18 2.41
CA LYS A 30 -7.01 6.41 1.19
C LYS A 30 -5.85 6.62 0.20
N PRO A 31 -5.13 5.55 -0.21
CA PRO A 31 -4.15 5.63 -1.28
C PRO A 31 -4.83 5.66 -2.67
N ASP A 32 -4.10 6.11 -3.69
CA ASP A 32 -4.53 6.00 -5.09
C ASP A 32 -4.14 4.64 -5.69
N VAL A 33 -3.03 4.06 -5.21
CA VAL A 33 -2.50 2.77 -5.65
C VAL A 33 -1.77 2.08 -4.50
N VAL A 34 -1.88 0.76 -4.46
CA VAL A 34 -1.12 -0.09 -3.52
C VAL A 34 -0.05 -0.86 -4.28
N LEU A 35 1.17 -0.81 -3.78
CA LEU A 35 2.29 -1.63 -4.25
C LEU A 35 2.56 -2.74 -3.24
N ILE A 36 2.69 -3.97 -3.72
CA ILE A 36 3.05 -5.13 -2.90
C ILE A 36 4.37 -5.68 -3.43
N SER A 37 5.41 -5.62 -2.62
CA SER A 37 6.78 -6.00 -2.99
C SER A 37 6.93 -7.50 -3.22
N HIS A 38 6.21 -8.32 -2.46
CA HIS A 38 6.16 -9.78 -2.60
C HIS A 38 4.93 -10.37 -1.88
N ALA A 39 4.44 -11.53 -2.33
CA ALA A 39 3.17 -12.11 -1.88
C ALA A 39 3.27 -12.97 -0.60
N HIS A 40 4.11 -12.59 0.37
CA HIS A 40 4.18 -13.28 1.65
C HIS A 40 3.14 -12.78 2.66
N ARG A 41 2.79 -13.65 3.61
CA ARG A 41 1.69 -13.46 4.58
C ARG A 41 1.92 -12.28 5.53
N ASP A 42 3.19 -11.92 5.75
CA ASP A 42 3.69 -10.78 6.52
C ASP A 42 3.58 -9.44 5.78
N HIS A 43 3.34 -9.45 4.47
CA HIS A 43 3.20 -8.24 3.64
C HIS A 43 1.82 -8.10 2.95
N CYS A 44 0.98 -9.14 3.01
CA CYS A 44 -0.26 -9.23 2.22
C CYS A 44 -1.43 -9.80 3.04
N ASN A 45 -2.15 -8.93 3.77
CA ASN A 45 -3.37 -9.31 4.45
C ASN A 45 -4.58 -9.20 3.50
N LYS A 46 -5.15 -10.34 3.09
CA LYS A 46 -6.31 -10.41 2.17
C LYS A 46 -7.51 -9.57 2.62
N ARG A 47 -7.73 -9.38 3.93
CA ARG A 47 -8.82 -8.51 4.43
C ARG A 47 -8.53 -7.04 4.17
N VAL A 48 -7.29 -6.62 4.40
CA VAL A 48 -6.83 -5.25 4.15
C VAL A 48 -6.93 -4.93 2.66
N ILE A 49 -6.44 -5.84 1.82
CA ILE A 49 -6.49 -5.72 0.36
C ILE A 49 -7.93 -5.62 -0.15
N ARG A 50 -8.83 -6.49 0.31
CA ARG A 50 -10.25 -6.42 -0.07
C ARG A 50 -10.94 -5.12 0.38
N GLY A 51 -10.49 -4.53 1.49
CA GLY A 51 -10.99 -3.24 1.98
C GLY A 51 -10.47 -2.05 1.19
N LEU A 52 -9.32 -2.20 0.51
CA LEU A 52 -8.72 -1.19 -0.34
C LEU A 52 -9.26 -1.34 -1.76
N ASN A 53 -10.39 -0.68 -2.06
CA ASN A 53 -10.98 -0.62 -3.41
C ASN A 53 -10.18 0.32 -4.33
N VAL A 54 -8.93 -0.05 -4.64
CA VAL A 54 -7.96 0.71 -5.43
C VAL A 54 -7.09 -0.26 -6.25
N PRO A 55 -6.44 0.21 -7.33
CA PRO A 55 -5.49 -0.61 -8.08
C PRO A 55 -4.38 -1.17 -7.20
N ILE A 56 -4.00 -2.43 -7.47
CA ILE A 56 -2.92 -3.13 -6.76
C ILE A 56 -1.90 -3.57 -7.80
N VAL A 57 -0.66 -3.17 -7.59
CA VAL A 57 0.50 -3.63 -8.37
C VAL A 57 1.28 -4.59 -7.48
N LEU A 58 1.30 -5.85 -7.88
CA LEU A 58 2.01 -6.91 -7.17
C LEU A 58 3.23 -7.32 -7.99
N SER A 59 4.39 -7.38 -7.34
CA SER A 59 5.59 -7.97 -7.94
C SER A 59 5.36 -9.45 -8.27
N SER A 60 5.88 -9.90 -9.41
CA SER A 60 5.90 -11.32 -9.77
C SER A 60 7.00 -12.11 -9.04
N ALA A 61 7.85 -11.43 -8.27
CA ALA A 61 8.86 -12.09 -7.45
C ALA A 61 8.17 -12.89 -6.33
N THR A 62 8.42 -14.20 -6.32
CA THR A 62 7.92 -15.14 -5.31
C THR A 62 9.02 -15.45 -4.31
#